data_AF-A0A1J7C0W4-F1
#
_entry.id   AF-A0A1J7C0W4-F1
#
_cell.length_a   1.000
_cell.length_b   1.000
_cell.length_c   1.000
_cell.angle_alpha   90.00
_cell.angle_beta   90.00
_cell.angle_gamma   90.00
#
_symmetry.space_group_name_H-M   'P 1'
#
loop_
_entity.id
_entity.type
_entity.pdbx_description
1 polymer ?
#
loop_
_entity_poly.entity_id
_entity_poly.type
_entity_poly.pdbx_seq_one_letter_code
_entity_poly.pdbx_strand_id
1 'polypeptide(L)' 'MGDRVVAVGSLEAKGLEYDAVVVVNPSGIAGESEAGLRVLYVALTRATQRLSVLSEAADEPDPDGVPALLR' A
#
# COMPACT_ATOMS: atom_id res chain seq x y z
N MET A 1 -27.06 -5.60 0.61
CA MET A 1 -25.78 -6.33 0.62
C MET A 1 -24.68 -5.29 0.62
N GLY A 2 -23.78 -5.29 1.62
CA GLY A 2 -22.62 -4.38 1.61
C GLY A 2 -21.73 -4.66 0.39
N ASP A 3 -21.08 -3.62 -0.13
CA ASP A 3 -20.17 -3.78 -1.26
C ASP A 3 -19.09 -4.80 -0.92
N ARG A 4 -18.83 -5.74 -1.85
CA ARG A 4 -17.80 -6.77 -1.66
C ARG A 4 -16.38 -6.23 -1.80
N VAL A 5 -16.24 -5.01 -2.33
CA VAL A 5 -15.00 -4.30 -2.58
C VAL A 5 -15.22 -2.84 -2.26
N VAL A 6 -14.30 -2.23 -1.52
CA VAL A 6 -14.32 -0.80 -1.19
C VAL A 6 -12.97 -0.19 -1.51
N ALA A 7 -12.99 0.96 -2.19
CA ALA A 7 -11.80 1.80 -2.33
C ALA A 7 -11.75 2.77 -1.15
N VAL A 8 -10.66 2.75 -0.41
CA VAL A 8 -10.41 3.63 0.74
C VAL A 8 -9.01 4.22 0.62
N GLY A 9 -8.83 5.43 1.11
CA GLY A 9 -7.49 6.00 1.30
C GLY A 9 -6.70 5.20 2.34
N SER A 10 -5.38 5.21 2.24
CA SER A 10 -4.51 4.43 3.13
C SER A 10 -4.66 4.79 4.62
N LEU A 11 -4.95 6.07 4.92
CA LEU A 11 -5.25 6.52 6.28
C LEU A 11 -6.63 6.10 6.76
N GLU A 12 -7.62 6.05 5.87
CA GLU A 12 -8.99 5.59 6.19
C GLU A 12 -9.02 4.10 6.51
N ALA A 13 -8.10 3.33 5.92
CA ALA A 13 -7.93 1.91 6.22
C ALA A 13 -7.34 1.64 7.63
N LYS A 14 -6.86 2.67 8.33
CA LYS A 14 -6.23 2.51 9.65
C LYS A 14 -7.23 1.98 10.67
N GLY A 15 -6.87 0.86 11.33
CA GLY A 15 -7.73 0.21 12.31
C GLY A 15 -8.80 -0.69 11.71
N LEU A 16 -8.84 -0.81 10.38
CA LEU A 16 -9.63 -1.79 9.65
C LEU A 16 -8.74 -2.96 9.23
N GLU A 17 -9.36 -4.11 9.00
CA GLU A 17 -8.70 -5.30 8.45
C GLU A 17 -9.60 -5.91 7.39
N TYR A 18 -8.98 -6.46 6.35
CA TYR A 18 -9.66 -7.06 5.20
C TYR A 18 -9.09 -8.45 4.93
N ASP A 19 -9.93 -9.37 4.48
CA ASP A 19 -9.49 -10.70 4.02
C ASP A 19 -8.45 -10.56 2.90
N ALA A 20 -8.72 -9.67 1.94
CA ALA A 20 -7.82 -9.35 0.85
C ALA A 20 -7.64 -7.83 0.69
N VAL A 21 -6.41 -7.40 0.39
CA VAL A 21 -6.07 -6.00 0.08
C VAL A 21 -5.30 -5.94 -1.23
N VAL A 22 -5.64 -4.96 -2.07
CA VAL A 22 -4.83 -4.53 -3.21
C VAL A 22 -4.28 -3.14 -2.89
N VAL A 23 -2.97 -3.02 -2.69
CA VAL A 23 -2.30 -1.72 -2.56
C VAL A 23 -1.92 -1.24 -3.95
N VAL A 24 -2.39 -0.06 -4.34
CA VAL A 24 -2.15 0.52 -5.66
C VAL A 24 -1.19 1.70 -5.52
N ASN A 25 -0.21 1.80 -6.42
CA ASN A 25 0.76 2.90 -6.46
C ASN A 25 1.47 3.15 -5.11
N PRO A 26 2.27 2.20 -4.62
CA PRO A 26 2.95 2.30 -3.33
C PRO A 26 3.90 3.50 -3.23
N SER A 27 4.63 3.86 -4.28
CA SER A 27 5.46 5.08 -4.32
C SER A 27 4.61 6.35 -4.19
N GLY A 28 3.42 6.38 -4.79
CA GLY A 28 2.46 7.46 -4.61
C GLY A 28 2.08 7.64 -3.15
N ILE A 29 1.64 6.56 -2.49
CA ILE A 29 1.28 6.57 -1.05
C ILE A 29 2.47 7.00 -0.18
N ALA A 30 3.67 6.50 -0.47
CA ALA A 30 4.88 6.85 0.25
C ALA A 30 5.26 8.33 0.08
N GLY A 31 4.95 8.93 -1.08
CA GLY A 31 5.26 10.32 -1.42
C GLY A 31 4.25 11.36 -0.94
N GLU A 32 3.08 10.95 -0.42
CA GLU A 32 2.01 11.89 -0.02
C GLU A 32 2.38 12.79 1.17
N SER A 33 3.31 12.36 2.04
CA SER A 33 3.75 13.14 3.21
C SER A 33 5.08 12.65 3.77
N GLU A 34 5.68 13.39 4.71
CA GLU A 34 6.85 12.94 5.48
C GLU A 34 6.61 11.61 6.22
N ALA A 35 5.36 11.32 6.58
CA ALA A 35 4.97 10.07 7.22
C ALA A 35 4.53 8.99 6.21
N GLY A 36 4.71 9.21 4.91
CA GLY A 36 4.14 8.38 3.85
C GLY A 36 4.59 6.91 3.90
N LEU A 37 5.87 6.63 4.23
CA LEU A 37 6.32 5.25 4.44
C LEU A 37 5.58 4.54 5.58
N ARG A 38 5.23 5.27 6.65
CA ARG A 38 4.40 4.72 7.74
C ARG A 38 2.97 4.46 7.25
N VAL A 39 2.43 5.33 6.41
CA VAL A 39 1.09 5.17 5.82
C VAL A 39 1.06 3.95 4.88
N LEU A 40 2.08 3.79 4.03
CA LEU A 40 2.24 2.62 3.17
C LEU A 40 2.34 1.34 4.00
N TYR A 41 3.14 1.33 5.07
CA TYR A 41 3.20 0.19 5.99
C TYR A 41 1.84 -0.15 6.62
N VAL A 42 1.06 0.86 7.03
CA VAL A 42 -0.31 0.64 7.52
C VAL A 42 -1.14 -0.04 6.44
N ALA A 43 -1.14 0.44 5.20
CA ALA A 43 -1.90 -0.15 4.10
C ALA A 43 -1.51 -1.61 3.82
N LEU A 44 -0.20 -1.90 3.74
CA LEU A 44 0.33 -3.25 3.49
C LEU A 44 -0.05 -4.26 4.58
N THR A 45 -0.28 -3.79 5.80
CA THR A 45 -0.60 -4.66 6.96
C THR A 45 -2.10 -4.79 7.24
N ARG A 46 -2.99 -4.27 6.38
CA ARG A 46 -4.45 -4.43 6.56
C ARG A 46 -4.97 -5.79 6.06
N ALA A 47 -4.17 -6.51 5.27
CA ALA A 47 -4.54 -7.83 4.76
C ALA A 47 -4.34 -8.91 5.82
N THR A 48 -5.37 -9.71 6.09
CA THR A 48 -5.29 -10.85 7.01
C THR A 48 -5.01 -12.17 6.30
N GLN A 49 -5.39 -12.30 5.02
CA GLN A 49 -5.15 -13.53 4.24
C GLN A 49 -4.41 -13.30 2.93
N ARG A 50 -4.77 -12.26 2.17
CA ARG A 50 -4.16 -12.00 0.84
C ARG A 50 -3.76 -10.55 0.66
N LEU A 51 -2.51 -10.34 0.26
CA LEU A 51 -2.00 -9.05 -0.16
C LEU A 51 -1.60 -9.12 -1.63
N SER A 52 -2.01 -8.14 -2.42
CA SER A 52 -1.49 -7.89 -3.77
C SER A 52 -1.06 -6.43 -3.86
N VAL A 53 0.04 -6.19 -4.57
CA VAL A 53 0.57 -4.85 -4.79
C VAL A 53 0.58 -4.59 -6.29
N LEU A 54 -0.10 -3.52 -6.71
CA LEU A 54 -0.07 -3.03 -8.08
C LEU A 54 0.96 -1.91 -8.17
N SER A 55 2.14 -2.29 -8.65
CA SER A 55 3.29 -1.43 -8.82
C SER A 55 3.32 -0.77 -10.20
N GLU A 56 3.93 0.41 -10.26
CA GLU A 56 4.29 1.12 -11.49
C GLU A 56 5.82 1.17 -11.64
N ALA A 57 6.31 1.77 -12.73
CA ALA A 57 7.75 1.89 -13.00
C ALA A 57 8.53 2.57 -11.86
N ALA A 58 7.90 3.49 -11.11
CA ALA A 58 8.53 4.17 -9.97
C ALA A 58 8.79 3.23 -8.77
N ASP A 59 8.07 2.11 -8.70
CA ASP A 59 8.20 1.09 -7.65
C ASP A 59 9.21 0.00 -8.01
N GLU A 60 9.74 0.00 -9.23
CA GLU A 60 10.72 -0.99 -9.64
C GLU A 60 11.95 -0.93 -8.74
N PRO A 61 12.42 -2.08 -8.23
CA PRO A 61 13.63 -2.12 -7.46
C PRO A 61 14.84 -1.78 -8.33
N ASP A 62 15.85 -1.21 -7.71
CA ASP A 62 17.14 -1.00 -8.32
C ASP A 62 17.90 -2.32 -8.58
N PRO A 63 19.10 -2.29 -9.18
CA PRO A 63 19.92 -3.49 -9.38
C PRO A 63 20.29 -4.23 -8.09
N ASP A 64 20.28 -3.57 -6.94
CA ASP A 64 20.54 -4.15 -5.62
C ASP A 64 19.24 -4.70 -4.97
N GLY A 65 18.10 -4.62 -5.65
CA GLY A 65 16.81 -5.09 -5.18
C GLY A 65 16.08 -4.09 -4.27
N VAL A 66 16.56 -2.86 -4.15
CA VAL A 66 16.00 -1.83 -3.26
C VAL A 66 15.01 -0.95 -4.02
N PRO A 67 13.73 -0.90 -3.61
CA PRO A 67 12.76 0.06 -4.14
C PRO A 67 13.22 1.50 -3.94
N ALA A 68 12.99 2.36 -4.93
CA ALA A 68 13.39 3.77 -4.86
C ALA A 68 12.82 4.50 -3.62
N LEU A 69 11.61 4.13 -3.17
CA LEU A 69 10.96 4.69 -1.99
C LEU A 69 11.65 4.35 -0.66
N LEU A 70 12.59 3.40 -0.62
CA LEU A 70 13.34 3.00 0.58
C LEU A 70 14.78 3.52 0.61
N ARG A 71 15.17 4.36 -0.35
CA ARG A 71 16.46 5.05 -0.34
C ARG A 71 16.36 6.42 0.33
#